data_AF-A0A8S8XE62-F1
#
_entry.id   AF-A0A8S8XE62-F1
#
_cell.length_a   1.000
_cell.length_b   1.000
_cell.length_c   1.000
_cell.angle_alpha   90.00
_cell.angle_beta   90.00
_cell.angle_gamma   90.00
#
_symmetry.space_group_name_H-M   'P 1'
#
loop_
_entity.id
_entity.type
_entity.pdbx_description
1 polymer ?
#
loop_
_entity_poly.entity_id
_entity_poly.type
_entity_poly.pdbx_seq_one_letter_code
_entity_poly.pdbx_strand_id
1 'polypeptide(L)'
;MFAFNVTLTDPTGRLDSATQALIKGDLEGALRWIGRYVQGQGSLELAAMGVSVGTTGYLADADANAFPSVAPLAGGGSLIAAGPAYELVTGSDPNGATPDFHVSLNVDLIGRYWFDPTPDDLSDGPPVGLIDFENVMVHEVLHALGFTGNQRDLNGNFANLDRSPYDLATRQDANGLWIYDSAAVRAANNGNPVPVDATHGLGSRWYHVDVPTDLLFWAAGSGVRRPLSDIDLAILHDNGIQSVTPDADSNIWFGNDTSDIVAGLAGDDHLFAMGGDDRLTGGTGNDLLDGGDGVDTAVYIATKAQVQITGAAGNRTINSAQDGRDTVRNVEVFVFGDKTYFDLAGSDATVGRLYGAAFARAPDAAGLAVQLNALHQGLTPLQLAANFIASAEFVVRYGASPSDVAYVTALYNNVLGRIPDQGGFNVQVDALAHGTTRAQLLLNFGDSPENQAKVTSDWMLA
;
A
#
# COMPACT_ATOMS: atom_id res chain seq x y z
N MET A 1 -7.63 -9.32 16.75
CA MET A 1 -7.15 -8.50 17.87
C MET A 1 -6.18 -9.32 18.72
N PHE A 2 -5.01 -8.77 19.02
CA PHE A 2 -4.00 -9.36 19.91
C PHE A 2 -4.45 -9.30 21.38
N ALA A 3 -3.85 -10.12 22.24
CA ALA A 3 -4.11 -10.05 23.68
C ALA A 3 -3.31 -8.90 24.31
N PHE A 4 -3.76 -8.36 25.44
CA PHE A 4 -2.98 -7.36 26.17
C PHE A 4 -3.30 -7.34 27.66
N ASN A 5 -2.38 -6.77 28.43
CA ASN A 5 -2.53 -6.49 29.85
C ASN A 5 -1.94 -5.12 30.19
N VAL A 6 -2.73 -4.31 30.92
CA VAL A 6 -2.34 -2.95 31.31
C VAL A 6 -2.15 -2.87 32.82
N THR A 7 -0.99 -2.37 33.22
CA THR A 7 -0.70 -2.01 34.61
C THR A 7 -0.46 -0.50 34.73
N LEU A 8 -0.92 0.10 35.82
CA LEU A 8 -0.70 1.52 36.13
C LEU A 8 -0.11 1.64 37.53
N THR A 9 0.99 2.40 37.63
CA THR A 9 1.59 2.78 38.90
C THR A 9 1.63 4.29 39.03
N ASP A 10 1.34 4.82 40.23
CA ASP A 10 1.50 6.25 40.50
C ASP A 10 2.39 6.48 41.73
N PRO A 11 3.73 6.49 41.54
CA PRO A 11 4.66 6.83 42.60
C PRO A 11 4.48 8.25 43.16
N THR A 12 3.84 9.14 42.41
CA THR A 12 3.65 10.54 42.83
C THR A 12 2.52 10.69 43.86
N GLY A 13 1.59 9.74 43.91
CA GLY A 13 0.41 9.76 44.78
C GLY A 13 -0.57 10.89 44.48
N ARG A 14 -0.55 11.44 43.25
CA ARG A 14 -1.36 12.58 42.83
C ARG A 14 -2.62 12.18 42.08
N LEU A 15 -2.73 10.93 41.67
CA LEU A 15 -3.88 10.39 40.97
C LEU A 15 -4.79 9.70 41.98
N ASP A 16 -6.03 10.16 42.10
CA ASP A 16 -7.05 9.44 42.88
C ASP A 16 -7.50 8.16 42.17
N SER A 17 -8.20 7.28 42.89
CA SER A 17 -8.62 5.99 42.35
C SER A 17 -9.58 6.11 41.15
N ALA A 18 -10.35 7.19 41.06
CA ALA A 18 -11.26 7.42 39.94
C ALA A 18 -10.46 7.80 38.67
N THR A 19 -9.49 8.70 38.82
CA THR A 19 -8.59 9.12 37.73
C THR A 19 -7.74 7.95 37.24
N GLN A 20 -7.22 7.13 38.15
CA GLN A 20 -6.49 5.92 37.79
C GLN A 20 -7.35 4.91 37.00
N ALA A 21 -8.62 4.77 37.34
CA ALA A 21 -9.55 3.91 36.60
C ALA A 21 -9.82 4.43 35.19
N LEU A 22 -9.98 5.74 35.02
CA LEU A 22 -10.14 6.39 33.71
C LEU A 22 -8.90 6.21 32.84
N ILE A 23 -7.71 6.52 33.37
CA ILE A 23 -6.43 6.31 32.66
C ILE A 23 -6.31 4.86 32.19
N LYS A 24 -6.63 3.89 33.06
CA LYS A 24 -6.56 2.48 32.69
C LYS A 24 -7.56 2.13 31.59
N GLY A 25 -8.79 2.64 31.67
CA GLY A 25 -9.82 2.44 30.66
C GLY A 25 -9.37 2.91 29.28
N ASP A 26 -8.82 4.11 29.19
CA ASP A 26 -8.34 4.69 27.94
C ASP A 26 -7.06 4.03 27.41
N LEU A 27 -6.16 3.56 28.30
CA LEU A 27 -4.99 2.75 27.88
C LEU A 27 -5.43 1.43 27.24
N GLU A 28 -6.40 0.74 27.86
CA GLU A 28 -6.98 -0.46 27.30
C GLU A 28 -7.77 -0.16 26.01
N GLY A 29 -8.43 1.01 25.95
CA GLY A 29 -9.10 1.56 24.77
C GLY A 29 -8.14 1.75 23.60
N ALA A 30 -7.02 2.45 23.80
CA ALA A 30 -6.00 2.69 22.80
C ALA A 30 -5.46 1.38 22.19
N LEU A 31 -5.22 0.36 23.03
CA LEU A 31 -4.81 -0.97 22.55
C LEU A 31 -5.89 -1.66 21.73
N ARG A 32 -7.17 -1.54 22.14
CA ARG A 32 -8.30 -2.05 21.35
C ARG A 32 -8.46 -1.27 20.05
N TRP A 33 -8.25 0.04 20.03
CA TRP A 33 -8.29 0.86 18.84
C TRP A 33 -7.24 0.38 17.83
N ILE A 34 -5.98 0.25 18.24
CA ILE A 34 -4.91 -0.31 17.37
C ILE A 34 -5.28 -1.72 16.89
N GLY A 35 -5.82 -2.56 17.79
CA GLY A 35 -6.23 -3.93 17.48
C GLY A 35 -7.42 -4.07 16.52
N ARG A 36 -8.07 -2.97 16.11
CA ARG A 36 -9.03 -2.94 14.98
C ARG A 36 -8.33 -2.95 13.63
N TYR A 37 -7.09 -2.48 13.55
CA TYR A 37 -6.36 -2.33 12.30
C TYR A 37 -5.25 -3.34 12.13
N VAL A 38 -4.66 -3.85 13.22
CA VAL A 38 -3.56 -4.81 13.15
C VAL A 38 -3.85 -6.12 13.89
N GLN A 39 -3.24 -7.19 13.38
CA GLN A 39 -3.23 -8.49 14.02
C GLN A 39 -1.91 -8.73 14.75
N GLY A 40 -1.95 -9.64 15.72
CA GLY A 40 -0.75 -10.13 16.37
C GLY A 40 -0.96 -11.51 16.94
N GLN A 41 0.12 -12.28 16.97
CA GLN A 41 0.17 -13.64 17.48
C GLN A 41 0.46 -13.68 19.00
N GLY A 42 1.02 -12.61 19.55
CA GLY A 42 1.41 -12.49 20.96
C GLY A 42 0.46 -11.68 21.84
N SER A 43 0.93 -11.38 23.05
CA SER A 43 0.27 -10.51 24.03
C SER A 43 1.07 -9.21 24.18
N LEU A 44 0.41 -8.10 24.52
CA LEU A 44 1.10 -6.86 24.86
C LEU A 44 0.93 -6.52 26.35
N GLU A 45 2.03 -6.48 27.08
CA GLU A 45 2.12 -6.01 28.44
C GLU A 45 2.57 -4.55 28.50
N LEU A 46 1.62 -3.65 28.75
CA LEU A 46 1.84 -2.23 28.94
C LEU A 46 1.98 -1.90 30.43
N ALA A 47 3.08 -1.25 30.80
CA ALA A 47 3.27 -0.70 32.14
C ALA A 47 3.35 0.83 32.15
N ALA A 48 2.24 1.47 32.55
CA ALA A 48 2.14 2.91 32.68
C ALA A 48 2.59 3.39 34.07
N MET A 49 3.25 4.54 34.10
CA MET A 49 3.75 5.16 35.33
C MET A 49 3.48 6.67 35.35
N GLY A 50 2.84 7.15 36.40
CA GLY A 50 2.74 8.58 36.68
C GLY A 50 4.10 9.18 37.04
N VAL A 51 4.53 10.22 36.31
CA VAL A 51 5.77 10.96 36.55
C VAL A 51 5.49 12.46 36.69
N SER A 52 6.30 13.15 37.48
CA SER A 52 6.25 14.61 37.60
C SER A 52 7.47 15.22 36.92
N VAL A 53 7.26 15.76 35.72
CA VAL A 53 8.31 16.36 34.87
C VAL A 53 8.04 17.84 34.56
N GLY A 54 7.10 18.46 35.28
CA GLY A 54 6.73 19.86 35.15
C GLY A 54 5.80 20.16 33.98
N THR A 55 5.34 21.40 33.90
CA THR A 55 4.34 21.84 32.90
C THR A 55 4.91 22.15 31.52
N THR A 56 6.24 22.17 31.40
CA THR A 56 6.97 22.35 30.13
C THR A 56 7.58 21.03 29.63
N GLY A 57 7.29 19.92 30.31
CA GLY A 57 7.70 18.59 29.90
C GLY A 57 6.82 18.02 28.79
N TYR A 58 6.98 16.73 28.51
CA TYR A 58 6.13 16.00 27.57
C TYR A 58 4.74 15.70 28.17
N LEU A 59 3.80 15.31 27.32
CA LEU A 59 2.46 14.84 27.73
C LEU A 59 2.54 13.39 28.24
N ALA A 60 3.08 12.53 27.39
CA ALA A 60 3.51 11.19 27.70
C ALA A 60 4.79 10.88 26.91
N ASP A 61 5.38 9.72 27.18
CA ASP A 61 6.57 9.20 26.49
C ASP A 61 6.55 7.68 26.61
N ALA A 62 6.77 6.96 25.51
CA ALA A 62 6.85 5.52 25.50
C ALA A 62 8.00 4.97 24.66
N ASP A 63 8.57 3.88 25.15
CA ASP A 63 9.66 3.16 24.51
C ASP A 63 9.49 1.65 24.74
N ALA A 64 9.90 0.85 23.75
CA ALA A 64 10.01 -0.59 23.88
C ALA A 64 11.10 -1.00 24.89
N ASN A 65 10.86 -2.07 25.64
CA ASN A 65 11.80 -2.59 26.64
C ASN A 65 12.84 -3.56 26.10
N ALA A 66 12.60 -4.12 24.91
CA ALA A 66 13.51 -5.05 24.25
C ALA A 66 13.69 -4.70 22.78
N PHE A 67 14.87 -5.05 22.24
CA PHE A 67 15.22 -4.88 20.83
C PHE A 67 15.93 -6.13 20.30
N PRO A 68 15.19 -7.24 20.09
CA PRO A 68 15.79 -8.48 19.58
C PRO A 68 16.39 -8.29 18.18
N SER A 69 17.54 -8.95 17.94
CA SER A 69 18.13 -9.08 16.61
C SER A 69 17.30 -10.06 15.77
N VAL A 70 16.86 -9.62 14.59
CA VAL A 70 16.04 -10.42 13.68
C VAL A 70 16.83 -10.93 12.47
N ALA A 71 17.85 -10.20 12.03
CA ALA A 71 18.72 -10.61 10.92
C ALA A 71 20.07 -9.85 10.93
N PRO A 72 21.15 -10.40 10.35
CA PRO A 72 22.38 -9.64 10.14
C PRO A 72 22.24 -8.62 9.00
N LEU A 73 22.88 -7.45 9.11
CA LEU A 73 22.91 -6.43 8.05
C LEU A 73 24.16 -6.55 7.18
N ALA A 74 24.00 -6.22 5.89
CA ALA A 74 25.12 -6.06 4.98
C ALA A 74 25.97 -4.84 5.40
N GLY A 75 27.25 -5.06 5.68
CA GLY A 75 28.15 -4.01 6.20
C GLY A 75 28.38 -4.04 7.72
N GLY A 76 27.77 -5.00 8.43
CA GLY A 76 27.92 -5.20 9.87
C GLY A 76 26.73 -4.66 10.67
N GLY A 77 26.55 -5.18 11.89
CA GLY A 77 25.36 -4.93 12.72
C GLY A 77 24.21 -5.90 12.42
N SER A 78 23.10 -5.70 13.11
CA SER A 78 21.87 -6.46 12.98
C SER A 78 20.66 -5.57 12.70
N LEU A 79 19.72 -6.08 11.92
CA LEU A 79 18.34 -5.61 11.93
C LEU A 79 17.77 -5.98 13.30
N ILE A 80 17.20 -5.01 13.98
CA ILE A 80 16.51 -5.17 15.26
C ILE A 80 15.04 -4.80 15.09
N ALA A 81 14.17 -5.41 15.88
CA ALA A 81 12.77 -5.05 15.96
C ALA A 81 12.46 -4.47 17.34
N ALA A 82 11.47 -3.58 17.45
CA ALA A 82 10.91 -3.23 18.75
C ALA A 82 10.28 -4.49 19.36
N GLY A 83 10.56 -4.77 20.64
CA GLY A 83 10.06 -5.97 21.34
C GLY A 83 8.56 -6.20 21.19
N PRO A 84 7.70 -5.19 21.45
CA PRO A 84 6.26 -5.29 21.22
C PRO A 84 5.90 -5.69 19.78
N ALA A 85 6.53 -5.07 18.78
CA ALA A 85 6.31 -5.41 17.38
C ALA A 85 6.77 -6.84 17.06
N TYR A 86 7.94 -7.24 17.55
CA TYR A 86 8.47 -8.60 17.40
C TYR A 86 7.51 -9.64 17.98
N GLU A 87 6.95 -9.37 19.16
CA GLU A 87 5.97 -10.26 19.78
C GLU A 87 4.67 -10.35 18.99
N LEU A 88 4.12 -9.23 18.50
CA LEU A 88 2.94 -9.26 17.65
C LEU A 88 3.19 -10.09 16.38
N VAL A 89 4.36 -9.95 15.77
CA VAL A 89 4.71 -10.65 14.53
C VAL A 89 4.96 -12.14 14.75
N THR A 90 5.67 -12.51 15.82
CA THR A 90 6.21 -13.87 15.99
C THR A 90 5.51 -14.70 17.06
N GLY A 91 4.70 -14.06 17.92
CA GLY A 91 4.14 -14.66 19.13
C GLY A 91 5.18 -15.03 20.18
N SER A 92 6.43 -14.59 20.01
CA SER A 92 7.53 -14.88 20.92
C SER A 92 7.86 -13.64 21.75
N ASP A 93 7.67 -13.75 23.06
CA ASP A 93 8.00 -12.71 24.05
C ASP A 93 9.54 -12.58 24.21
N PRO A 94 10.15 -11.46 23.76
CA PRO A 94 11.59 -11.26 23.81
C PRO A 94 12.10 -10.77 25.18
N ASN A 95 11.21 -10.43 26.10
CA ASN A 95 11.51 -9.81 27.40
C ASN A 95 11.09 -10.67 28.61
N GLY A 96 10.39 -11.79 28.39
CA GLY A 96 9.91 -12.66 29.44
C GLY A 96 8.93 -11.94 30.37
N ALA A 97 9.06 -12.17 31.67
CA ALA A 97 8.11 -11.64 32.65
C ALA A 97 8.11 -10.10 32.84
N THR A 98 8.99 -9.35 32.16
CA THR A 98 8.95 -7.88 32.20
C THR A 98 7.97 -7.36 31.14
N PRO A 99 7.29 -6.22 31.36
CA PRO A 99 6.39 -5.64 30.36
C PRO A 99 7.10 -5.36 29.02
N ASP A 100 6.37 -5.40 27.91
CA ASP A 100 6.95 -5.17 26.57
C ASP A 100 7.36 -3.72 26.36
N PHE A 101 6.61 -2.78 26.97
CA PHE A 101 6.91 -1.37 26.90
C PHE A 101 6.38 -0.59 28.12
N HIS A 102 6.99 0.57 28.34
CA HIS A 102 6.59 1.50 29.38
C HIS A 102 5.98 2.77 28.80
N VAL A 103 5.01 3.34 29.53
CA VAL A 103 4.46 4.66 29.23
C VAL A 103 4.64 5.56 30.44
N SER A 104 5.39 6.65 30.30
CA SER A 104 5.55 7.68 31.33
C SER A 104 4.48 8.75 31.15
N LEU A 105 3.58 8.92 32.13
CA LEU A 105 2.46 9.85 32.07
C LEU A 105 2.76 11.10 32.90
N ASN A 106 2.77 12.29 32.28
CA ASN A 106 3.03 13.52 33.01
C ASN A 106 1.83 13.96 33.87
N VAL A 107 1.88 13.65 35.17
CA VAL A 107 0.79 13.99 36.10
C VAL A 107 0.70 15.49 36.42
N ASP A 108 1.70 16.29 36.04
CA ASP A 108 1.62 17.76 36.12
C ASP A 108 0.62 18.35 35.13
N LEU A 109 0.27 17.60 34.09
CA LEU A 109 -0.61 18.02 33.02
C LEU A 109 -1.94 17.27 33.03
N ILE A 110 -2.23 16.49 34.08
CA ILE A 110 -3.40 15.60 34.12
C ILE A 110 -4.73 16.33 33.88
N GLY A 111 -4.85 17.58 34.34
CA GLY A 111 -6.04 18.40 34.14
C GLY A 111 -6.22 18.96 32.72
N ARG A 112 -5.27 18.73 31.81
CA ARG A 112 -5.40 19.08 30.38
C ARG A 112 -6.06 17.98 29.58
N TYR A 113 -6.12 16.77 30.11
CA TYR A 113 -6.68 15.63 29.41
C TYR A 113 -8.19 15.58 29.56
N TRP A 114 -8.83 15.15 28.49
CA TRP A 114 -10.14 14.55 28.51
C TRP A 114 -9.94 13.05 28.51
N PHE A 115 -10.51 12.38 29.51
CA PHE A 115 -10.59 10.93 29.56
C PHE A 115 -11.90 10.51 28.94
N ASP A 116 -11.83 9.58 27.99
CA ASP A 116 -13.00 9.15 27.25
C ASP A 116 -13.90 8.27 28.15
N PRO A 117 -15.17 8.64 28.39
CA PRO A 117 -16.09 7.76 29.11
C PRO A 117 -16.45 6.49 28.31
N THR A 118 -16.21 6.48 27.01
CA THR A 118 -16.57 5.45 26.03
C THR A 118 -15.42 5.21 25.04
N PRO A 119 -14.23 4.76 25.48
CA PRO A 119 -13.02 4.67 24.64
C PRO A 119 -13.13 3.73 23.42
N ASP A 120 -14.17 2.88 23.36
CA ASP A 120 -14.45 2.07 22.18
C ASP A 120 -15.32 2.80 21.11
N ASP A 121 -15.83 3.99 21.41
CA ASP A 121 -16.64 4.80 20.49
C ASP A 121 -15.82 5.92 19.85
N LEU A 122 -15.20 5.61 18.70
CA LEU A 122 -14.39 6.58 17.94
C LEU A 122 -15.23 7.70 17.29
N SER A 123 -16.56 7.66 17.41
CA SER A 123 -17.44 8.71 16.86
C SER A 123 -17.60 9.92 17.78
N ASP A 124 -17.21 9.79 19.05
CA ASP A 124 -17.12 10.92 19.97
C ASP A 124 -15.74 11.60 19.90
N GLY A 125 -15.55 12.62 20.75
CA GLY A 125 -14.26 13.29 20.81
C GLY A 125 -14.15 14.27 21.96
N PRO A 126 -12.92 14.76 22.22
CA PRO A 126 -12.65 15.63 23.34
C PRO A 126 -13.38 16.98 23.19
N PRO A 127 -13.86 17.59 24.29
CA PRO A 127 -14.36 18.95 24.26
C PRO A 127 -13.23 19.94 23.95
N VAL A 128 -13.60 21.08 23.36
CA VAL A 128 -12.67 22.19 23.10
C VAL A 128 -11.98 22.62 24.40
N GLY A 129 -10.65 22.71 24.36
CA GLY A 129 -9.81 23.10 25.50
C GLY A 129 -9.16 21.94 26.24
N LEU A 130 -9.58 20.69 25.98
CA LEU A 130 -8.93 19.49 26.49
C LEU A 130 -8.22 18.72 25.37
N ILE A 131 -7.26 17.88 25.75
CA ILE A 131 -6.52 16.97 24.87
C ILE A 131 -7.09 15.57 25.06
N ASP A 132 -7.36 14.85 23.99
CA ASP A 132 -7.79 13.46 24.07
C ASP A 132 -6.67 12.58 24.62
N PHE A 133 -6.89 11.99 25.80
CA PHE A 133 -5.90 11.13 26.43
C PHE A 133 -5.70 9.84 25.64
N GLU A 134 -6.77 9.21 25.17
CA GLU A 134 -6.70 7.98 24.39
C GLU A 134 -5.90 8.21 23.10
N ASN A 135 -6.10 9.34 22.42
CA ASN A 135 -5.35 9.68 21.21
C ASN A 135 -3.85 9.85 21.47
N VAL A 136 -3.47 10.46 22.61
CA VAL A 136 -2.07 10.49 23.04
C VAL A 136 -1.56 9.08 23.34
N MET A 137 -2.37 8.22 23.96
CA MET A 137 -1.95 6.83 24.23
C MET A 137 -1.75 6.02 22.96
N VAL A 138 -2.60 6.15 21.94
CA VAL A 138 -2.37 5.50 20.64
C VAL A 138 -1.04 5.98 20.06
N HIS A 139 -0.77 7.29 20.05
CA HIS A 139 0.49 7.86 19.59
C HIS A 139 1.71 7.24 20.30
N GLU A 140 1.70 7.21 21.64
CA GLU A 140 2.80 6.63 22.42
C GLU A 140 2.97 5.13 22.18
N VAL A 141 1.87 4.37 22.05
CA VAL A 141 1.95 2.93 21.75
C VAL A 141 2.58 2.71 20.36
N LEU A 142 2.34 3.58 19.38
CA LEU A 142 2.98 3.46 18.06
C LEU A 142 4.50 3.65 18.14
N HIS A 143 4.99 4.56 19.00
CA HIS A 143 6.43 4.64 19.30
C HIS A 143 6.97 3.31 19.84
N ALA A 144 6.29 2.70 20.81
CA ALA A 144 6.66 1.39 21.34
C ALA A 144 6.59 0.25 20.29
N LEU A 145 5.72 0.37 19.27
CA LEU A 145 5.61 -0.56 18.14
C LEU A 145 6.64 -0.32 17.03
N GLY A 146 7.61 0.57 17.25
CA GLY A 146 8.73 0.76 16.32
C GLY A 146 8.68 2.03 15.49
N PHE A 147 7.84 3.01 15.84
CA PHE A 147 7.95 4.40 15.34
C PHE A 147 9.11 5.14 16.03
N THR A 148 10.21 4.41 16.23
CA THR A 148 11.41 4.87 16.88
C THR A 148 12.57 4.25 16.11
N GLY A 149 13.35 5.08 15.44
CA GLY A 149 14.66 4.64 14.95
C GLY A 149 15.57 4.25 16.12
N ASN A 150 16.62 3.47 15.86
CA ASN A 150 17.70 3.18 16.80
C ASN A 150 18.70 4.35 16.92
N GLN A 151 18.44 5.53 16.35
CA GLN A 151 19.39 6.66 16.38
C GLN A 151 19.37 7.36 17.74
N ARG A 152 20.11 6.76 18.67
CA ARG A 152 20.67 7.50 19.81
C ARG A 152 21.75 8.45 19.27
N ASP A 153 21.31 9.66 18.95
CA ASP A 153 22.05 10.82 18.43
C ASP A 153 22.02 11.01 16.90
N LEU A 154 21.45 12.15 16.47
CA LEU A 154 21.46 12.63 15.09
C LEU A 154 22.81 13.26 14.70
N ASN A 155 23.89 12.96 15.43
CA ASN A 155 25.26 13.37 15.08
C ASN A 155 25.99 12.28 14.29
N GLY A 156 25.32 11.18 13.94
CA GLY A 156 25.89 10.09 13.15
C GLY A 156 26.88 9.22 13.93
N ASN A 157 26.92 9.31 15.26
CA ASN A 157 27.77 8.46 16.09
C ASN A 157 26.98 7.23 16.54
N PHE A 158 26.86 6.28 15.62
CA PHE A 158 26.36 4.95 15.92
C PHE A 158 27.30 4.26 16.92
N ALA A 159 26.89 4.13 18.18
CA ALA A 159 27.62 3.28 19.13
C ALA A 159 27.63 1.80 18.67
N ASN A 160 26.62 1.38 17.90
CA ASN A 160 26.50 0.07 17.23
C ASN A 160 25.89 0.20 15.81
N LEU A 161 26.21 -0.74 14.93
CA LEU A 161 25.75 -0.76 13.54
C LEU A 161 24.31 -1.29 13.37
N ASP A 162 23.58 -1.51 14.47
CA ASP A 162 22.24 -2.08 14.43
C ASP A 162 21.20 -1.07 13.92
N ARG A 163 20.18 -1.53 13.19
CA ARG A 163 19.13 -0.69 12.57
C ARG A 163 17.76 -1.30 12.80
N SER A 164 16.73 -0.48 13.01
CA SER A 164 15.33 -0.90 12.89
C SER A 164 14.83 -0.74 11.45
N PRO A 165 13.67 -1.33 11.07
CA PRO A 165 13.03 -1.03 9.78
C PRO A 165 12.80 0.48 9.60
N TYR A 166 12.40 1.17 10.66
CA TYR A 166 12.24 2.62 10.68
C TYR A 166 13.53 3.37 10.29
N ASP A 167 14.69 2.97 10.82
CA ASP A 167 15.97 3.57 10.46
C ASP A 167 16.33 3.38 8.98
N LEU A 168 15.98 2.21 8.41
CA LEU A 168 16.30 1.88 7.03
C LEU A 168 15.45 2.67 6.03
N ALA A 169 14.20 2.98 6.40
CA ALA A 169 13.31 3.82 5.62
C ALA A 169 13.58 5.32 5.80
N THR A 170 14.23 5.73 6.89
CA THR A 170 14.50 7.15 7.17
C THR A 170 15.79 7.63 6.53
N ARG A 171 15.71 8.68 5.71
CA ARG A 171 16.88 9.28 5.03
C ARG A 171 16.70 10.77 4.77
N GLN A 172 17.79 11.47 4.43
CA GLN A 172 17.69 12.83 3.91
C GLN A 172 17.39 12.82 2.41
N ASP A 173 16.55 13.76 1.97
CA ASP A 173 16.33 14.07 0.57
C ASP A 173 17.47 14.94 -0.01
N ALA A 174 17.35 15.33 -1.28
CA ALA A 174 18.36 16.17 -1.95
C ALA A 174 18.52 17.57 -1.33
N ASN A 175 17.56 18.02 -0.52
CA ASN A 175 17.56 19.32 0.16
C ASN A 175 17.98 19.22 1.64
N GLY A 176 18.29 18.03 2.13
CA GLY A 176 18.63 17.77 3.52
C GLY A 176 17.42 17.66 4.46
N LEU A 177 16.19 17.60 3.92
CA LEU A 177 14.99 17.31 4.71
C LEU A 177 14.97 15.82 5.04
N TRP A 178 14.71 15.49 6.30
CA TRP A 178 14.51 14.10 6.70
C TRP A 178 13.13 13.62 6.25
N ILE A 179 13.11 12.44 5.65
CA ILE A 179 11.92 11.78 5.13
C ILE A 179 11.92 10.31 5.53
N TYR A 180 10.72 9.77 5.75
CA TYR A 180 10.44 8.35 5.77
C TYR A 180 10.03 7.91 4.36
N ASP A 181 10.75 6.95 3.80
CA ASP A 181 10.64 6.56 2.41
C ASP A 181 10.64 5.03 2.25
N SER A 182 9.44 4.44 2.23
CA SER A 182 9.19 3.04 1.94
C SER A 182 8.15 2.90 0.83
N ALA A 183 8.04 1.69 0.26
CA ALA A 183 6.99 1.39 -0.72
C ALA A 183 5.60 1.56 -0.10
N ALA A 184 5.38 1.05 1.12
CA ALA A 184 4.10 1.12 1.81
C ALA A 184 3.68 2.57 2.08
N VAL A 185 4.61 3.40 2.58
CA VAL A 185 4.32 4.82 2.84
C VAL A 185 4.07 5.59 1.55
N ARG A 186 4.79 5.29 0.46
CA ARG A 186 4.47 5.87 -0.85
C ARG A 186 3.09 5.46 -1.33
N ALA A 187 2.70 4.18 -1.17
CA ALA A 187 1.37 3.73 -1.50
C ALA A 187 0.31 4.51 -0.70
N ALA A 188 0.49 4.63 0.62
CA ALA A 188 -0.38 5.39 1.51
C ALA A 188 -0.42 6.91 1.21
N ASN A 189 0.66 7.47 0.65
CA ASN A 189 0.82 8.92 0.46
C ASN A 189 0.98 9.34 -1.02
N ASN A 190 0.20 8.71 -1.91
CA ASN A 190 0.08 9.09 -3.33
C ASN A 190 1.43 9.15 -4.07
N GLY A 191 2.30 8.16 -3.84
CA GLY A 191 3.62 8.02 -4.44
C GLY A 191 4.74 8.83 -3.76
N ASN A 192 4.43 9.57 -2.70
CA ASN A 192 5.38 10.48 -2.05
C ASN A 192 5.90 9.92 -0.72
N PRO A 193 7.19 10.11 -0.41
CA PRO A 193 7.68 9.89 0.94
C PRO A 193 7.05 10.90 1.92
N VAL A 194 7.16 10.62 3.22
CA VAL A 194 6.59 11.46 4.27
C VAL A 194 7.70 12.23 4.99
N PRO A 195 7.58 13.57 5.15
CA PRO A 195 8.51 14.35 5.97
C PRO A 195 8.54 13.86 7.42
N VAL A 196 9.72 13.84 8.03
CA VAL A 196 9.87 13.55 9.47
C VAL A 196 10.59 14.69 10.19
N ASP A 197 10.13 15.01 11.39
CA ASP A 197 10.71 16.06 12.20
C ASP A 197 11.88 15.53 13.02
N ALA A 198 13.08 15.90 12.58
CA ALA A 198 14.34 15.54 13.21
C ALA A 198 14.88 16.64 14.15
N THR A 199 14.05 17.58 14.61
CA THR A 199 14.50 18.76 15.37
C THR A 199 13.99 18.84 16.81
N HIS A 200 12.98 18.05 17.18
CA HIS A 200 12.32 18.16 18.48
C HIS A 200 12.65 17.04 19.50
N GLY A 201 13.96 16.73 19.71
CA GLY A 201 14.51 16.38 21.03
C GLY A 201 15.11 14.96 21.22
N LEU A 202 15.79 14.74 22.36
CA LEU A 202 16.52 13.49 22.69
C LEU A 202 15.56 12.29 22.96
N GLY A 203 15.58 11.23 22.14
CA GLY A 203 14.84 9.96 22.37
C GLY A 203 13.85 9.59 21.24
N SER A 204 12.68 9.00 21.58
CA SER A 204 11.45 8.84 20.75
C SER A 204 11.11 10.09 19.90
N ARG A 205 11.47 11.24 20.46
CA ARG A 205 11.41 12.61 19.95
C ARG A 205 12.00 12.94 18.56
N TRP A 206 12.74 12.06 17.90
CA TRP A 206 13.38 12.35 16.61
C TRP A 206 12.61 11.86 15.36
N TYR A 207 11.43 11.26 15.54
CA TYR A 207 10.77 10.49 14.49
C TYR A 207 9.27 10.72 14.37
N HIS A 208 8.85 11.96 14.61
CA HIS A 208 7.47 12.34 14.33
C HIS A 208 7.27 12.50 12.83
N VAL A 209 6.13 12.02 12.35
CA VAL A 209 5.62 12.37 11.03
C VAL A 209 5.34 13.88 11.04
N ASP A 210 6.00 14.64 10.17
CA ASP A 210 5.83 16.10 10.06
C ASP A 210 4.66 16.44 9.14
N VAL A 211 3.49 15.90 9.50
CA VAL A 211 2.20 16.14 8.84
C VAL A 211 1.23 16.63 9.91
N PRO A 212 0.85 17.93 9.95
CA PRO A 212 0.08 18.51 11.06
C PRO A 212 -1.28 17.87 11.37
N THR A 213 -1.83 17.10 10.44
CA THR A 213 -3.12 16.39 10.60
C THR A 213 -2.96 14.93 11.01
N ASP A 214 -1.74 14.41 11.01
CA ASP A 214 -1.43 13.02 11.29
C ASP A 214 -1.29 12.76 12.80
N LEU A 215 -1.60 11.54 13.22
CA LEU A 215 -1.54 11.13 14.62
C LEU A 215 -0.13 11.29 15.18
N LEU A 216 0.90 10.96 14.41
CA LEU A 216 2.31 10.99 14.80
C LEU A 216 2.94 12.38 14.69
N PHE A 217 2.14 13.43 14.48
CA PHE A 217 2.65 14.80 14.60
C PHE A 217 3.00 15.12 16.06
N TRP A 218 4.16 15.75 16.28
CA TRP A 218 4.75 16.02 17.61
C TRP A 218 3.86 16.78 18.60
N ALA A 219 2.79 17.42 18.13
CA ALA A 219 1.84 18.16 18.95
C ALA A 219 0.43 17.56 18.90
N ALA A 220 -0.10 17.27 20.09
CA ALA A 220 -1.51 16.93 20.29
C ALA A 220 -2.40 18.18 20.20
N GLY A 221 -3.45 18.09 19.39
CA GLY A 221 -4.45 19.14 19.23
C GLY A 221 -5.46 19.16 20.38
N SER A 222 -5.90 20.34 20.80
CA SER A 222 -7.01 20.45 21.76
C SER A 222 -8.36 20.38 21.05
N GLY A 223 -9.29 19.59 21.58
CA GLY A 223 -10.60 19.36 20.98
C GLY A 223 -10.53 18.56 19.68
N VAL A 224 -9.44 17.81 19.46
CA VAL A 224 -9.18 17.04 18.25
C VAL A 224 -8.86 15.61 18.63
N ARG A 225 -9.50 14.66 17.95
CA ARG A 225 -9.11 13.24 17.89
C ARG A 225 -8.63 12.97 16.47
N ARG A 226 -7.43 12.43 16.31
CA ARG A 226 -6.87 12.05 14.99
C ARG A 226 -6.98 10.54 14.79
N PRO A 227 -7.50 10.05 13.65
CA PRO A 227 -7.55 8.63 13.38
C PRO A 227 -6.15 8.06 13.11
N LEU A 228 -6.01 6.74 13.24
CA LEU A 228 -4.91 6.00 12.62
C LEU A 228 -5.02 6.18 11.11
N SER A 229 -4.01 6.76 10.49
CA SER A 229 -3.98 7.07 9.07
C SER A 229 -3.42 5.89 8.25
N ASP A 230 -3.56 5.96 6.91
CA ASP A 230 -2.87 5.03 6.01
C ASP A 230 -1.35 5.08 6.20
N ILE A 231 -0.80 6.26 6.55
CA ILE A 231 0.64 6.44 6.81
C ILE A 231 1.05 5.71 8.08
N ASP A 232 0.25 5.81 9.14
CA ASP A 232 0.51 5.09 10.39
C ASP A 232 0.55 3.58 10.15
N LEU A 233 -0.45 3.06 9.43
CA LEU A 233 -0.53 1.63 9.17
C LEU A 233 0.53 1.15 8.17
N ALA A 234 0.95 1.99 7.22
CA ALA A 234 2.08 1.72 6.35
C ALA A 234 3.40 1.56 7.15
N ILE A 235 3.64 2.44 8.13
CA ILE A 235 4.86 2.34 8.97
C ILE A 235 4.79 1.11 9.90
N LEU A 236 3.61 0.75 10.41
CA LEU A 236 3.43 -0.52 11.14
C LEU A 236 3.70 -1.74 10.24
N HIS A 237 3.23 -1.70 8.99
CA HIS A 237 3.49 -2.73 7.98
C HIS A 237 4.99 -2.86 7.69
N ASP A 238 5.71 -1.76 7.54
CA ASP A 238 7.17 -1.75 7.38
C ASP A 238 7.90 -2.34 8.60
N ASN A 239 7.31 -2.21 9.79
CA ASN A 239 7.78 -2.86 11.02
C ASN A 239 7.38 -4.36 11.11
N GLY A 240 6.75 -4.90 10.08
CA GLY A 240 6.33 -6.29 9.94
C GLY A 240 4.97 -6.61 10.56
N ILE A 241 4.30 -5.62 11.17
CA ILE A 241 3.00 -5.83 11.82
C ILE A 241 1.92 -5.91 10.74
N GLN A 242 1.16 -7.01 10.74
CA GLN A 242 0.18 -7.28 9.70
C GLN A 242 -1.15 -6.57 9.97
N SER A 243 -1.77 -6.04 8.92
CA SER A 243 -3.15 -5.54 8.97
C SER A 243 -4.15 -6.64 9.31
N VAL A 244 -5.30 -6.24 9.84
CA VAL A 244 -6.47 -7.13 9.92
C VAL A 244 -6.89 -7.57 8.52
N THR A 245 -7.24 -8.85 8.40
CA THR A 245 -7.99 -9.34 7.25
C THR A 245 -9.27 -8.52 7.13
N PRO A 246 -9.58 -7.98 5.93
CA PRO A 246 -10.77 -7.15 5.77
C PRO A 246 -12.07 -7.91 6.12
N ASP A 247 -13.02 -7.17 6.67
CA ASP A 247 -14.32 -7.63 7.15
C ASP A 247 -15.45 -6.67 6.69
N ALA A 248 -16.53 -6.49 7.44
CA ALA A 248 -17.66 -5.66 6.97
C ALA A 248 -17.58 -4.20 7.44
N ASP A 249 -16.49 -3.83 8.12
CA ASP A 249 -16.19 -2.47 8.56
C ASP A 249 -15.15 -1.84 7.63
N SER A 250 -14.98 -0.51 7.67
CA SER A 250 -13.91 0.16 6.94
C SER A 250 -12.53 -0.32 7.39
N ASN A 251 -11.77 -0.91 6.48
CA ASN A 251 -10.45 -1.46 6.76
C ASN A 251 -9.33 -0.73 6.00
N ILE A 252 -8.12 -0.82 6.53
CA ILE A 252 -6.89 -0.41 5.85
C ILE A 252 -5.98 -1.62 5.82
N TRP A 253 -5.69 -2.13 4.63
CA TRP A 253 -4.98 -3.38 4.43
C TRP A 253 -3.78 -3.20 3.51
N PHE A 254 -2.65 -3.76 3.92
CA PHE A 254 -1.42 -3.83 3.13
C PHE A 254 -1.08 -5.28 2.82
N GLY A 255 -0.86 -5.56 1.54
CA GLY A 255 -0.37 -6.83 1.01
C GLY A 255 1.13 -6.99 1.16
N ASN A 256 1.74 -7.79 0.28
CA ASN A 256 3.17 -8.06 0.30
C ASN A 256 3.74 -8.07 -1.13
N ASP A 257 4.99 -8.49 -1.31
CA ASP A 257 5.63 -8.53 -2.64
C ASP A 257 5.23 -9.79 -3.47
N THR A 258 4.15 -10.49 -3.10
CA THR A 258 3.64 -11.68 -3.80
C THR A 258 2.16 -11.54 -4.10
N SER A 259 1.69 -12.24 -5.15
CA SER A 259 0.30 -12.21 -5.58
C SER A 259 -0.70 -12.52 -4.45
N ASP A 260 -1.49 -11.52 -4.12
CA ASP A 260 -2.52 -11.51 -3.11
C ASP A 260 -3.93 -11.59 -3.73
N ILE A 261 -4.86 -12.19 -2.97
CA ILE A 261 -6.29 -12.18 -3.28
C ILE A 261 -7.01 -11.61 -2.07
N VAL A 262 -7.55 -10.40 -2.20
CA VAL A 262 -8.21 -9.69 -1.10
C VAL A 262 -9.57 -9.16 -1.51
N ALA A 263 -10.50 -9.17 -0.57
CA ALA A 263 -11.83 -8.59 -0.70
C ALA A 263 -12.10 -7.71 0.51
N GLY A 264 -12.37 -6.42 0.31
CA GLY A 264 -12.73 -5.46 1.35
C GLY A 264 -14.10 -5.76 1.97
N LEU A 265 -15.04 -6.25 1.15
CA LEU A 265 -16.43 -6.60 1.50
C LEU A 265 -17.35 -5.40 1.65
N ALA A 266 -17.44 -4.78 2.83
CA ALA A 266 -18.34 -3.66 3.05
C ALA A 266 -17.65 -2.62 3.92
N GLY A 267 -18.03 -1.36 3.75
CA GLY A 267 -17.31 -0.25 4.38
C GLY A 267 -16.48 0.47 3.34
N ASP A 268 -15.94 1.63 3.70
CA ASP A 268 -15.01 2.37 2.84
C ASP A 268 -13.60 1.81 3.11
N ASP A 269 -13.11 0.93 2.23
CA ASP A 269 -11.86 0.17 2.42
C ASP A 269 -10.67 0.75 1.67
N HIS A 270 -9.49 0.71 2.27
CA HIS A 270 -8.23 1.06 1.62
C HIS A 270 -7.36 -0.19 1.48
N LEU A 271 -7.28 -0.74 0.26
CA LEU A 271 -6.54 -1.96 -0.06
C LEU A 271 -5.29 -1.63 -0.88
N PHE A 272 -4.12 -1.75 -0.26
CA PHE A 272 -2.81 -1.56 -0.90
C PHE A 272 -2.15 -2.92 -1.11
N ALA A 273 -2.18 -3.45 -2.32
CA ALA A 273 -1.75 -4.81 -2.63
C ALA A 273 -0.22 -4.99 -2.65
N MET A 274 0.51 -3.90 -2.87
CA MET A 274 1.96 -3.80 -2.86
C MET A 274 2.63 -4.33 -4.12
N GLY A 275 3.11 -5.56 -4.17
CA GLY A 275 3.83 -6.09 -5.32
C GLY A 275 3.36 -7.49 -5.69
N GLY A 276 3.47 -7.84 -6.96
CA GLY A 276 2.95 -9.11 -7.47
C GLY A 276 1.75 -8.88 -8.38
N ASP A 277 1.23 -9.95 -8.98
CA ASP A 277 0.02 -9.85 -9.81
C ASP A 277 -1.21 -10.10 -8.92
N ASP A 278 -1.87 -9.04 -8.47
CA ASP A 278 -2.88 -9.09 -7.41
C ASP A 278 -4.32 -9.14 -7.92
N ARG A 279 -5.23 -9.62 -7.06
CA ARG A 279 -6.67 -9.63 -7.33
C ARG A 279 -7.45 -8.96 -6.20
N LEU A 280 -7.98 -7.78 -6.50
CA LEU A 280 -8.66 -6.89 -5.56
C LEU A 280 -10.16 -6.82 -5.82
N THR A 281 -10.94 -6.95 -4.76
CA THR A 281 -12.39 -6.65 -4.74
C THR A 281 -12.62 -5.64 -3.64
N GLY A 282 -13.10 -4.43 -3.93
CA GLY A 282 -13.48 -3.46 -2.90
C GLY A 282 -14.68 -3.97 -2.14
N GLY A 283 -15.84 -3.96 -2.79
CA GLY A 283 -17.08 -4.45 -2.22
C GLY A 283 -18.11 -3.34 -2.23
N THR A 284 -18.89 -3.19 -1.16
CA THR A 284 -19.83 -2.08 -1.04
C THR A 284 -19.25 -0.96 -0.18
N GLY A 285 -19.16 0.26 -0.69
CA GLY A 285 -18.60 1.39 0.03
C GLY A 285 -17.97 2.38 -0.93
N ASN A 286 -17.06 3.22 -0.48
CA ASN A 286 -16.20 3.99 -1.37
C ASN A 286 -14.78 3.54 -1.14
N ASP A 287 -14.31 2.63 -1.99
CA ASP A 287 -13.05 1.94 -1.74
C ASP A 287 -11.88 2.62 -2.45
N LEU A 288 -10.68 2.48 -1.88
CA LEU A 288 -9.40 2.77 -2.52
C LEU A 288 -8.71 1.44 -2.81
N LEU A 289 -8.56 1.09 -4.08
CA LEU A 289 -7.84 -0.09 -4.54
C LEU A 289 -6.53 0.33 -5.21
N ASP A 290 -5.40 -0.10 -4.66
CA ASP A 290 -4.07 0.09 -5.23
C ASP A 290 -3.41 -1.25 -5.49
N GLY A 291 -3.24 -1.63 -6.75
CA GLY A 291 -2.54 -2.86 -7.13
C GLY A 291 -1.03 -2.79 -6.90
N GLY A 292 -0.44 -1.60 -6.96
CA GLY A 292 1.00 -1.42 -6.79
C GLY A 292 1.82 -1.91 -7.99
N ASP A 293 2.90 -2.64 -7.74
CA ASP A 293 3.83 -3.12 -8.77
C ASP A 293 3.41 -4.52 -9.28
N GLY A 294 3.01 -4.63 -10.54
CA GLY A 294 2.67 -5.92 -11.14
C GLY A 294 1.62 -5.76 -12.23
N VAL A 295 0.89 -6.82 -12.54
CA VAL A 295 -0.30 -6.75 -13.38
C VAL A 295 -1.52 -7.16 -12.58
N ASP A 296 -2.28 -6.15 -12.18
CA ASP A 296 -3.28 -6.28 -11.14
C ASP A 296 -4.69 -6.35 -11.71
N THR A 297 -5.57 -6.99 -10.95
CA THR A 297 -6.95 -7.25 -11.33
C THR A 297 -7.93 -6.66 -10.33
N ALA A 298 -8.67 -5.63 -10.72
CA ALA A 298 -9.86 -5.18 -9.99
C ALA A 298 -11.11 -5.95 -10.44
N VAL A 299 -11.95 -6.33 -9.49
CA VAL A 299 -13.12 -7.20 -9.71
C VAL A 299 -14.39 -6.51 -9.29
N TYR A 300 -15.36 -6.49 -10.20
CA TYR A 300 -16.65 -5.87 -10.04
C TYR A 300 -17.77 -6.87 -10.35
N ILE A 301 -18.79 -6.91 -9.50
CA ILE A 301 -20.00 -7.73 -9.74
C ILE A 301 -20.86 -7.06 -10.83
N ALA A 302 -20.89 -5.72 -10.85
CA ALA A 302 -21.56 -4.96 -11.88
C ALA A 302 -20.99 -5.24 -13.28
N THR A 303 -21.83 -5.15 -14.31
CA THR A 303 -21.38 -5.15 -15.72
C THR A 303 -20.81 -3.77 -16.09
N LYS A 304 -19.97 -3.67 -17.13
CA LYS A 304 -19.42 -2.36 -17.55
C LYS A 304 -20.52 -1.33 -17.88
N ALA A 305 -21.69 -1.77 -18.37
CA ALA A 305 -22.82 -0.90 -18.66
C ALA A 305 -23.52 -0.32 -17.42
N GLN A 306 -23.30 -0.90 -16.24
CA GLN A 306 -23.87 -0.47 -14.96
C GLN A 306 -22.96 0.47 -14.16
N VAL A 307 -21.72 0.66 -14.62
CA VAL A 307 -20.73 1.51 -13.94
C VAL A 307 -20.44 2.75 -14.75
N GLN A 308 -20.15 3.84 -14.05
CA GLN A 308 -19.57 5.04 -14.63
C GLN A 308 -18.07 5.03 -14.34
N ILE A 309 -17.26 5.10 -15.39
CA ILE A 309 -15.80 5.12 -15.30
C ILE A 309 -15.30 6.50 -15.68
N THR A 310 -14.47 7.10 -14.83
CA THR A 310 -13.76 8.34 -15.11
C THR A 310 -12.27 8.19 -14.71
N GLY A 311 -11.46 9.22 -14.95
CA GLY A 311 -10.03 9.18 -14.68
C GLY A 311 -9.20 8.69 -15.88
N ALA A 312 -7.88 8.72 -15.71
CA ALA A 312 -6.91 8.29 -16.71
C ALA A 312 -6.56 6.81 -16.51
N ALA A 313 -5.92 6.19 -17.51
CA ALA A 313 -5.43 4.82 -17.33
C ALA A 313 -4.47 4.73 -16.13
N GLY A 314 -4.62 3.69 -15.32
CA GLY A 314 -3.87 3.50 -14.08
C GLY A 314 -4.33 4.39 -12.91
N ASN A 315 -5.33 5.25 -13.10
CA ASN A 315 -6.00 6.00 -12.04
C ASN A 315 -7.45 6.29 -12.43
N ARG A 316 -8.32 5.34 -12.09
CA ARG A 316 -9.75 5.31 -12.42
C ARG A 316 -10.60 5.62 -11.21
N THR A 317 -11.74 6.26 -11.46
CA THR A 317 -12.86 6.22 -10.53
C THR A 317 -13.94 5.35 -11.14
N ILE A 318 -14.39 4.34 -10.39
CA ILE A 318 -15.49 3.45 -10.79
C ILE A 318 -16.67 3.75 -9.87
N ASN A 319 -17.77 4.24 -10.44
CA ASN A 319 -18.97 4.57 -9.69
C ASN A 319 -20.12 3.63 -10.09
N SER A 320 -20.67 2.90 -9.14
CA SER A 320 -21.79 1.99 -9.35
C SER A 320 -22.81 2.07 -8.22
N ALA A 321 -24.04 1.66 -8.47
CA ALA A 321 -25.07 1.63 -7.44
C ALA A 321 -24.91 0.45 -6.44
N GLN A 322 -24.09 -0.54 -6.79
CA GLN A 322 -23.89 -1.75 -5.99
C GLN A 322 -22.68 -1.59 -5.08
N ASP A 323 -21.57 -1.16 -5.68
CA ASP A 323 -20.26 -1.13 -5.04
C ASP A 323 -19.95 0.26 -4.48
N GLY A 324 -20.60 1.32 -4.98
CA GLY A 324 -20.36 2.71 -4.56
C GLY A 324 -19.33 3.42 -5.44
N ARG A 325 -18.55 4.35 -4.87
CA ARG A 325 -17.58 5.18 -5.64
C ARG A 325 -16.14 4.83 -5.28
N ASP A 326 -15.55 3.96 -6.07
CA ASP A 326 -14.18 3.49 -5.86
C ASP A 326 -13.16 4.36 -6.59
N THR A 327 -11.97 4.43 -6.00
CA THR A 327 -10.75 4.93 -6.62
C THR A 327 -9.82 3.76 -6.83
N VAL A 328 -9.50 3.46 -8.10
CA VAL A 328 -8.66 2.33 -8.49
C VAL A 328 -7.41 2.86 -9.15
N ARG A 329 -6.24 2.50 -8.65
CA ARG A 329 -4.95 2.93 -9.21
C ARG A 329 -4.00 1.76 -9.34
N ASN A 330 -3.07 1.86 -10.28
CA ASN A 330 -2.10 0.81 -10.59
C ASN A 330 -2.81 -0.55 -10.79
N VAL A 331 -3.78 -0.57 -11.71
CA VAL A 331 -4.53 -1.78 -12.07
C VAL A 331 -4.74 -1.80 -13.57
N GLU A 332 -4.36 -2.90 -14.21
CA GLU A 332 -4.40 -3.07 -15.66
C GLU A 332 -5.60 -3.89 -16.10
N VAL A 333 -6.12 -4.78 -15.24
CA VAL A 333 -7.17 -5.74 -15.58
C VAL A 333 -8.44 -5.44 -14.78
N PHE A 334 -9.55 -5.25 -15.46
CA PHE A 334 -10.85 -5.04 -14.84
C PHE A 334 -11.80 -6.17 -15.23
N VAL A 335 -12.22 -6.96 -14.25
CA VAL A 335 -13.20 -8.04 -14.44
C VAL A 335 -14.57 -7.54 -14.00
N PHE A 336 -15.44 -7.26 -14.95
CA PHE A 336 -16.84 -6.95 -14.69
C PHE A 336 -17.71 -8.21 -14.85
N GLY A 337 -18.97 -8.14 -14.39
CA GLY A 337 -19.91 -9.26 -14.46
C GLY A 337 -20.22 -9.76 -15.89
N ASP A 338 -19.89 -8.99 -16.93
CA ASP A 338 -20.06 -9.37 -18.34
C ASP A 338 -18.78 -9.89 -18.99
N LYS A 339 -17.64 -9.19 -18.82
CA LYS A 339 -16.33 -9.60 -19.37
C LYS A 339 -15.17 -8.83 -18.74
N THR A 340 -13.96 -9.22 -19.13
CA THR A 340 -12.71 -8.54 -18.78
C THR A 340 -12.40 -7.39 -19.74
N TYR A 341 -11.90 -6.29 -19.18
CA TYR A 341 -11.39 -5.13 -19.88
C TYR A 341 -9.97 -4.80 -19.39
N PHE A 342 -9.20 -4.09 -20.21
CA PHE A 342 -7.82 -3.74 -19.93
C PHE A 342 -7.61 -2.23 -19.93
N ASP A 343 -7.04 -1.70 -18.86
CA ASP A 343 -6.77 -0.29 -18.68
C ASP A 343 -5.32 0.08 -19.06
N LEU A 344 -5.00 -0.07 -20.34
CA LEU A 344 -3.63 0.11 -20.84
C LEU A 344 -3.50 1.45 -21.56
N ALA A 345 -2.40 2.17 -21.32
CA ALA A 345 -2.06 3.41 -22.02
C ALA A 345 -0.63 3.38 -22.58
N GLY A 346 -0.28 4.38 -23.40
CA GLY A 346 1.08 4.55 -23.92
C GLY A 346 1.63 3.28 -24.59
N SER A 347 2.81 2.85 -24.13
CA SER A 347 3.49 1.64 -24.61
C SER A 347 2.70 0.37 -24.30
N ASP A 348 1.99 0.33 -23.19
CA ASP A 348 1.33 -0.87 -22.66
C ASP A 348 0.10 -1.22 -23.50
N ALA A 349 -0.58 -0.20 -24.01
CA ALA A 349 -1.64 -0.38 -24.99
C ALA A 349 -1.14 -1.08 -26.28
N THR A 350 0.17 -1.03 -26.57
CA THR A 350 0.76 -1.76 -27.71
C THR A 350 0.66 -3.26 -27.51
N VAL A 351 0.74 -3.76 -26.28
CA VAL A 351 0.57 -5.19 -25.97
C VAL A 351 -0.81 -5.65 -26.43
N GLY A 352 -1.87 -4.97 -26.00
CA GLY A 352 -3.25 -5.28 -26.42
C GLY A 352 -3.45 -5.19 -27.93
N ARG A 353 -2.81 -4.20 -28.59
CA ARG A 353 -2.83 -4.05 -30.05
C ARG A 353 -2.13 -5.19 -30.78
N LEU A 354 -0.99 -5.68 -30.27
CA LEU A 354 -0.27 -6.83 -30.83
C LEU A 354 -1.08 -8.12 -30.68
N TYR A 355 -1.78 -8.34 -29.56
CA TYR A 355 -2.73 -9.45 -29.43
C TYR A 355 -3.87 -9.38 -30.46
N GLY A 356 -4.43 -8.19 -30.66
CA GLY A 356 -5.44 -7.95 -31.71
C GLY A 356 -4.92 -8.26 -33.12
N ALA A 357 -3.74 -7.76 -33.48
CA ALA A 357 -3.17 -7.93 -34.82
C ALA A 357 -2.62 -9.34 -35.08
N ALA A 358 -1.94 -9.94 -34.10
CA ALA A 358 -1.33 -11.27 -34.24
C ALA A 358 -2.35 -12.39 -34.08
N PHE A 359 -3.33 -12.25 -33.19
CA PHE A 359 -4.18 -13.36 -32.75
C PHE A 359 -5.69 -13.06 -32.82
N ALA A 360 -6.12 -11.83 -33.13
CA ALA A 360 -7.53 -11.46 -33.20
C ALA A 360 -8.33 -11.82 -31.92
N ARG A 361 -7.69 -11.73 -30.76
CA ARG A 361 -8.27 -12.01 -29.44
C ARG A 361 -7.64 -11.11 -28.38
N ALA A 362 -8.34 -10.96 -27.26
CA ALA A 362 -7.79 -10.34 -26.07
C ALA A 362 -6.66 -11.22 -25.48
N PRO A 363 -5.68 -10.62 -24.78
CA PRO A 363 -4.83 -11.39 -23.88
C PRO A 363 -5.66 -11.99 -22.74
N ASP A 364 -5.15 -13.06 -22.13
CA ASP A 364 -5.51 -13.43 -20.76
C ASP A 364 -4.59 -12.68 -19.78
N ALA A 365 -4.95 -12.63 -18.49
CA ALA A 365 -4.21 -11.85 -17.49
C ALA A 365 -2.73 -12.27 -17.38
N ALA A 366 -2.46 -13.58 -17.33
CA ALA A 366 -1.08 -14.08 -17.22
C ALA A 366 -0.24 -13.79 -18.47
N GLY A 367 -0.83 -13.93 -19.66
CA GLY A 367 -0.19 -13.59 -20.93
C GLY A 367 0.11 -12.08 -21.01
N LEU A 368 -0.83 -11.24 -20.57
CA LEU A 368 -0.63 -9.79 -20.47
C LEU A 368 0.54 -9.46 -19.53
N ALA A 369 0.55 -10.04 -18.33
CA ALA A 369 1.59 -9.85 -17.32
C ALA A 369 2.98 -10.13 -17.87
N VAL A 370 3.16 -11.26 -18.56
CA VAL A 370 4.45 -11.60 -19.19
C VAL A 370 4.90 -10.55 -20.20
N GLN A 371 3.98 -10.00 -21.01
CA GLN A 371 4.34 -9.01 -22.03
C GLN A 371 4.59 -7.62 -21.44
N LEU A 372 3.80 -7.18 -20.45
CA LEU A 372 3.98 -5.90 -19.77
C LEU A 372 5.29 -5.88 -18.99
N ASN A 373 5.57 -6.94 -18.22
CA ASN A 373 6.82 -7.08 -17.50
C ASN A 373 8.04 -7.03 -18.43
N ALA A 374 7.97 -7.68 -19.60
CA ALA A 374 9.05 -7.59 -20.59
C ALA A 374 9.24 -6.16 -21.11
N LEU A 375 8.15 -5.46 -21.43
CA LEU A 375 8.16 -4.08 -21.91
C LEU A 375 8.76 -3.11 -20.86
N HIS A 376 8.34 -3.23 -19.61
CA HIS A 376 8.83 -2.41 -18.49
C HIS A 376 10.29 -2.71 -18.14
N GLN A 377 10.78 -3.93 -18.40
CA GLN A 377 12.20 -4.28 -18.34
C GLN A 377 13.04 -3.77 -19.52
N GLY A 378 12.46 -2.95 -20.41
CA GLY A 378 13.17 -2.21 -21.46
C GLY A 378 13.11 -2.85 -22.85
N LEU A 379 12.28 -3.88 -23.05
CA LEU A 379 12.07 -4.44 -24.38
C LEU A 379 11.37 -3.42 -25.28
N THR A 380 11.87 -3.19 -26.48
CA THR A 380 11.21 -2.25 -27.40
C THR A 380 9.92 -2.85 -27.99
N PRO A 381 8.93 -2.03 -28.39
CA PRO A 381 7.73 -2.54 -29.08
C PRO A 381 8.02 -3.41 -30.31
N LEU A 382 9.11 -3.11 -31.03
CA LEU A 382 9.55 -3.92 -32.18
C LEU A 382 10.08 -5.29 -31.76
N GLN A 383 10.87 -5.36 -30.68
CA GLN A 383 11.33 -6.63 -30.11
C GLN A 383 10.16 -7.43 -29.54
N LEU A 384 9.19 -6.76 -28.91
CA LEU A 384 7.97 -7.38 -28.43
C LEU A 384 7.17 -8.00 -29.60
N ALA A 385 6.97 -7.27 -30.70
CA ALA A 385 6.33 -7.81 -31.90
C ALA A 385 7.09 -9.03 -32.47
N ALA A 386 8.43 -9.02 -32.41
CA ALA A 386 9.24 -10.17 -32.80
C ALA A 386 8.99 -11.39 -31.88
N ASN A 387 8.84 -11.17 -30.56
CA ASN A 387 8.50 -12.24 -29.61
C ASN A 387 7.13 -12.85 -29.89
N PHE A 388 6.13 -12.04 -30.26
CA PHE A 388 4.81 -12.56 -30.67
C PHE A 388 4.92 -13.49 -31.86
N ILE A 389 5.72 -13.14 -32.88
CA ILE A 389 5.94 -13.98 -34.07
C ILE A 389 6.71 -15.26 -33.71
N ALA A 390 7.67 -15.17 -32.79
CA ALA A 390 8.46 -16.31 -32.32
C ALA A 390 7.70 -17.23 -31.34
N SER A 391 6.54 -16.80 -30.85
CA SER A 391 5.77 -17.53 -29.84
C SER A 391 5.25 -18.88 -30.36
N ALA A 392 5.10 -19.83 -29.44
CA ALA A 392 4.52 -21.14 -29.76
C ALA A 392 3.10 -21.00 -30.36
N GLU A 393 2.29 -20.07 -29.85
CA GLU A 393 0.94 -19.81 -30.37
C GLU A 393 0.97 -19.38 -31.84
N PHE A 394 1.86 -18.45 -32.19
CA PHE A 394 2.00 -17.98 -33.57
C PHE A 394 2.42 -19.13 -34.51
N VAL A 395 3.41 -19.93 -34.09
CA VAL A 395 3.88 -21.09 -34.85
C VAL A 395 2.78 -22.13 -35.04
N VAL A 396 1.97 -22.40 -34.00
CA VAL A 396 0.84 -23.33 -34.10
C VAL A 396 -0.23 -22.80 -35.06
N ARG A 397 -0.50 -21.50 -35.04
CA ARG A 397 -1.59 -20.90 -35.83
C ARG A 397 -1.24 -20.66 -37.29
N TYR A 398 0.00 -20.25 -37.58
CA TYR A 398 0.42 -19.81 -38.91
C TYR A 398 1.54 -20.66 -39.51
N GLY A 399 2.08 -21.61 -38.75
CA GLY A 399 3.26 -22.41 -39.10
C GLY A 399 4.57 -21.72 -38.72
N ALA A 400 5.66 -22.50 -38.69
CA ALA A 400 6.99 -21.99 -38.32
C ALA A 400 7.57 -20.98 -39.33
N SER A 401 7.08 -20.98 -40.57
CA SER A 401 7.53 -20.09 -41.64
C SER A 401 6.41 -19.90 -42.68
N PRO A 402 5.35 -19.14 -42.36
CA PRO A 402 4.31 -18.82 -43.33
C PRO A 402 4.92 -18.08 -44.53
N SER A 403 4.32 -18.20 -45.71
CA SER A 403 4.67 -17.33 -46.85
C SER A 403 4.28 -15.88 -46.56
N ASP A 404 4.91 -14.91 -47.21
CA ASP A 404 4.57 -13.49 -47.03
C ASP A 404 3.11 -13.21 -47.37
N VAL A 405 2.60 -13.86 -48.42
CA VAL A 405 1.17 -13.83 -48.79
C VAL A 405 0.29 -14.32 -47.63
N ALA A 406 0.59 -15.49 -47.06
CA ALA A 406 -0.20 -16.05 -45.96
C ALA A 406 -0.14 -15.17 -44.70
N TYR A 407 1.05 -14.62 -44.39
CA TYR A 407 1.26 -13.74 -43.26
C TYR A 407 0.46 -12.44 -43.38
N VAL A 408 0.58 -11.73 -44.52
CA VAL A 408 -0.16 -10.49 -44.76
C VAL A 408 -1.67 -10.76 -44.76
N THR A 409 -2.14 -11.83 -45.40
CA THR A 409 -3.56 -12.21 -45.36
C THR A 409 -4.06 -12.43 -43.93
N ALA A 410 -3.28 -13.08 -43.07
CA ALA A 410 -3.64 -13.28 -41.67
C ALA A 410 -3.78 -11.96 -40.91
N LEU A 411 -2.84 -11.02 -41.06
CA LEU A 411 -2.91 -9.71 -40.39
C LEU A 411 -4.14 -8.90 -40.83
N TYR A 412 -4.45 -8.89 -42.14
CA TYR A 412 -5.66 -8.24 -42.66
C TYR A 412 -6.94 -8.86 -42.09
N ASN A 413 -7.02 -10.18 -42.04
CA ASN A 413 -8.18 -10.86 -41.45
C ASN A 413 -8.33 -10.54 -39.96
N ASN A 414 -7.22 -10.52 -39.22
CA ASN A 414 -7.23 -10.27 -37.78
C ASN A 414 -7.64 -8.83 -37.43
N VAL A 415 -7.07 -7.85 -38.13
CA VAL A 415 -7.30 -6.43 -37.85
C VAL A 415 -8.60 -5.94 -38.48
N LEU A 416 -8.81 -6.23 -39.76
CA LEU A 416 -9.88 -5.59 -40.56
C LEU A 416 -11.10 -6.49 -40.77
N GLY A 417 -11.01 -7.79 -40.43
CA GLY A 417 -12.10 -8.73 -40.62
C GLY A 417 -12.53 -8.92 -42.08
N ARG A 418 -11.70 -8.50 -43.05
CA ARG A 418 -12.00 -8.53 -44.48
C ARG A 418 -10.83 -9.05 -45.29
N ILE A 419 -11.15 -9.54 -46.49
CA ILE A 419 -10.16 -9.83 -47.53
C ILE A 419 -9.47 -8.50 -47.89
N PRO A 420 -8.13 -8.47 -47.94
CA PRO A 420 -7.40 -7.27 -48.31
C PRO A 420 -7.80 -6.79 -49.72
N ASP A 421 -7.93 -5.48 -49.89
CA ASP A 421 -7.99 -4.92 -51.25
C ASP A 421 -6.64 -5.15 -51.95
N GLN A 422 -6.69 -5.45 -53.25
CA GLN A 422 -5.50 -5.88 -54.00
C GLN A 422 -4.38 -4.83 -53.98
N GLY A 423 -4.73 -3.54 -53.90
CA GLY A 423 -3.76 -2.44 -53.84
C GLY A 423 -2.99 -2.43 -52.53
N GLY A 424 -3.68 -2.38 -51.40
CA GLY A 424 -3.06 -2.43 -50.07
C GLY A 424 -2.29 -3.72 -49.83
N PHE A 425 -2.83 -4.86 -50.26
CA PHE A 425 -2.16 -6.15 -50.18
C PHE A 425 -0.79 -6.14 -50.86
N ASN A 426 -0.75 -5.66 -52.12
CA ASN A 426 0.48 -5.65 -52.90
C ASN A 426 1.54 -4.75 -52.26
N VAL A 427 1.14 -3.61 -51.70
CA VAL A 427 2.07 -2.70 -51.00
C VAL A 427 2.72 -3.40 -49.79
N GLN A 428 1.96 -4.13 -48.98
CA GLN A 428 2.52 -4.80 -47.80
C GLN A 428 3.44 -5.98 -48.16
N VAL A 429 3.08 -6.77 -49.17
CA VAL A 429 3.93 -7.86 -49.67
C VAL A 429 5.22 -7.30 -50.29
N ASP A 430 5.12 -6.21 -51.05
CA ASP A 430 6.27 -5.53 -51.65
C ASP A 430 7.19 -4.91 -50.59
N ALA A 431 6.63 -4.37 -49.50
CA ALA A 431 7.41 -3.84 -48.38
C ALA A 431 8.26 -4.94 -47.70
N LEU A 432 7.74 -6.16 -47.55
CA LEU A 432 8.51 -7.30 -47.05
C LEU A 432 9.64 -7.69 -48.02
N ALA A 433 9.36 -7.69 -49.32
CA ALA A 433 10.36 -7.95 -50.35
C ALA A 433 11.50 -6.90 -50.37
N HIS A 434 11.20 -5.66 -49.98
CA HIS A 434 12.15 -4.53 -49.94
C HIS A 434 12.72 -4.25 -48.54
N GLY A 435 12.72 -5.24 -47.63
CA GLY A 435 13.49 -5.20 -46.39
C GLY A 435 12.73 -4.78 -45.13
N THR A 436 11.42 -4.56 -45.20
CA THR A 436 10.60 -4.45 -43.99
C THR A 436 10.55 -5.80 -43.27
N THR A 437 10.83 -5.82 -41.97
CA THR A 437 10.75 -7.07 -41.21
C THR A 437 9.30 -7.43 -40.89
N ARG A 438 9.02 -8.73 -40.68
CA ARG A 438 7.68 -9.18 -40.26
C ARG A 438 7.25 -8.56 -38.93
N ALA A 439 8.18 -8.40 -37.99
CA ALA A 439 7.92 -7.76 -36.70
C ALA A 439 7.53 -6.28 -36.88
N GLN A 440 8.23 -5.55 -37.76
CA GLN A 440 7.86 -4.17 -38.09
C GLN A 440 6.48 -4.11 -38.73
N LEU A 441 6.17 -5.05 -39.63
CA LEU A 441 4.85 -5.11 -40.26
C LEU A 441 3.75 -5.42 -39.24
N LEU A 442 3.96 -6.37 -38.32
CA LEU A 442 3.00 -6.67 -37.25
C LEU A 442 2.74 -5.44 -36.38
N LEU A 443 3.81 -4.73 -35.98
CA LEU A 443 3.70 -3.51 -35.19
C LEU A 443 2.88 -2.44 -35.93
N ASN A 444 3.16 -2.23 -37.22
CA ASN A 444 2.40 -1.28 -38.05
C ASN A 444 0.91 -1.64 -38.15
N PHE A 445 0.57 -2.93 -38.27
CA PHE A 445 -0.82 -3.39 -38.25
C PHE A 445 -1.44 -3.22 -36.86
N GLY A 446 -0.68 -3.50 -35.80
CA GLY A 446 -1.06 -3.24 -34.41
C GLY A 446 -1.45 -1.79 -34.19
N ASP A 447 -0.64 -0.87 -34.70
CA ASP A 447 -0.82 0.58 -34.55
C ASP A 447 -1.75 1.22 -35.59
N SER A 448 -2.31 0.42 -36.51
CA SER A 448 -3.27 0.93 -37.48
C SER A 448 -4.52 1.52 -36.80
N PRO A 449 -5.10 2.62 -37.31
CA PRO A 449 -6.32 3.20 -36.75
C PRO A 449 -7.47 2.19 -36.63
N GLU A 450 -7.57 1.25 -37.55
CA GLU A 450 -8.58 0.22 -37.55
C GLU A 450 -8.38 -0.78 -36.41
N ASN A 451 -7.14 -1.23 -36.16
CA ASN A 451 -6.87 -2.10 -35.02
C ASN A 451 -7.07 -1.38 -33.69
N GLN A 452 -6.63 -0.11 -33.60
CA GLN A 452 -6.85 0.72 -32.43
C GLN A 452 -8.34 0.85 -32.11
N ALA A 453 -9.16 1.17 -33.11
CA ALA A 453 -10.61 1.30 -32.93
C ALA A 453 -11.25 -0.02 -32.47
N LYS A 454 -10.85 -1.14 -33.09
CA LYS A 454 -11.35 -2.48 -32.76
C LYS A 454 -10.97 -2.92 -31.35
N VAL A 455 -9.69 -2.81 -30.99
CA VAL A 455 -9.18 -3.16 -29.66
C VAL A 455 -9.86 -2.31 -28.58
N THR A 456 -9.99 -1.01 -28.84
CA THR A 456 -10.66 -0.08 -27.94
C THR A 456 -12.12 -0.47 -27.69
N SER A 457 -12.86 -0.86 -28.72
CA SER A 457 -14.26 -1.29 -28.56
C SER A 457 -14.41 -2.65 -27.88
N ASP A 458 -13.49 -3.57 -28.16
CA ASP A 458 -13.69 -4.98 -27.82
C ASP A 458 -13.25 -5.29 -26.38
N TRP A 459 -12.15 -4.72 -25.90
CA TRP A 459 -11.59 -5.09 -24.60
C TRP A 459 -10.77 -4.03 -23.87
N MET A 460 -10.66 -2.79 -24.37
CA MET A 460 -10.03 -1.72 -23.56
C MET A 460 -11.01 -1.06 -22.62
N LEU A 461 -10.52 -0.62 -21.46
CA LEU A 461 -11.25 0.22 -20.53
C LEU A 461 -11.29 1.67 -21.05
N ALA A 462 -12.10 1.90 -22.08
CA ALA A 462 -12.46 3.24 -22.55
C ALA A 462 -13.40 3.94 -21.57
#